data_AF-A0AAU1PXH6-F1
#
_entry.id   AF-A0AAU1PXH6-F1
#
_cell.length_a   1.000
_cell.length_b   1.000
_cell.length_c   1.000
_cell.angle_alpha   90.00
_cell.angle_beta   90.00
_cell.angle_gamma   90.00
#
_symmetry.space_group_name_H-M   'P 1'
#
loop_
_entity.id
_entity.type
_entity.pdbx_description
1 polymer ?
#
loop_
_entity_poly.entity_id
_entity_poly.type
_entity_poly.pdbx_seq_one_letter_code
_entity_poly.pdbx_strand_id
1 'polypeptide(L)'
;MGWVASGQDRSYGNCTWPDCAKTLRIPWNTAQQSLKVIRQELNSRDLWPDFERAVESVASQLDCGTDRVHYGRGRELLSSWQVPAGDWAELCRDLEQFGQGVTSPTCDTATVLIWTHVTQGDHLHSPVLGALRESGCSTQRLVASVNQLRTPANRKGGKRELLRRLETYSDVLATACDRPASLQTSSLEIGVLAAHLRGAKAP
;
A
#
# COMPACT_ATOMS: atom_id res chain seq x y z
N MET A 1 39.62 8.71 -7.59
CA MET A 1 39.55 8.77 -9.07
C MET A 1 38.12 8.55 -9.48
N GLY A 2 37.62 9.42 -10.36
CA GLY A 2 36.20 9.62 -10.64
C GLY A 2 35.53 8.43 -11.33
N TRP A 3 34.27 8.21 -10.98
CA TRP A 3 33.38 7.30 -11.70
C TRP A 3 32.25 8.12 -12.30
N VAL A 4 32.49 8.63 -13.50
CA VAL A 4 31.44 8.96 -14.45
C VAL A 4 31.04 7.63 -15.09
N ALA A 5 29.81 7.18 -14.83
CA ALA A 5 29.20 6.10 -15.59
C ALA A 5 27.79 6.53 -15.97
N SER A 6 27.67 6.86 -17.25
CA SER A 6 26.44 7.02 -18.01
C SER A 6 25.50 5.84 -17.79
N GLY A 7 24.20 6.12 -17.75
CA GLY A 7 23.18 5.14 -17.42
C GLY A 7 23.15 3.96 -18.39
N GLN A 8 23.36 2.76 -17.87
CA GLN A 8 22.68 1.51 -18.21
C GLN A 8 23.21 0.46 -17.21
N ASP A 9 22.32 -0.37 -16.64
CA ASP A 9 22.63 -1.53 -15.80
C ASP A 9 23.56 -1.34 -14.59
N ARG A 10 22.95 -1.14 -13.42
CA ARG A 10 23.55 -1.58 -12.15
C ARG A 10 22.76 -2.79 -11.65
N SER A 11 23.41 -3.94 -11.59
CA SER A 11 22.89 -5.16 -10.99
C SER A 11 23.19 -5.17 -9.49
N TYR A 12 22.18 -5.41 -8.67
CA TYR A 12 22.33 -5.88 -7.30
C TYR A 12 21.81 -7.32 -7.29
N GLY A 13 22.71 -8.30 -7.35
CA GLY A 13 22.36 -9.74 -7.37
C GLY A 13 21.54 -10.18 -8.59
N ASN A 14 22.18 -10.45 -9.73
CA ASN A 14 21.59 -11.05 -10.95
C ASN A 14 20.28 -10.45 -11.54
N CYS A 15 19.66 -9.43 -10.93
CA CYS A 15 18.47 -8.76 -11.45
C CYS A 15 18.81 -7.32 -11.87
N THR A 16 18.21 -6.88 -12.97
CA THR A 16 18.32 -5.50 -13.45
C THR A 16 17.31 -4.60 -12.71
N TRP A 17 17.49 -3.28 -12.71
CA TRP A 17 16.50 -2.36 -12.15
C TRP A 17 15.08 -2.54 -12.74
N PRO A 18 14.90 -2.78 -14.05
CA PRO A 18 13.62 -3.22 -14.61
C PRO A 18 13.06 -4.49 -13.97
N ASP A 19 13.90 -5.50 -13.70
CA ASP A 19 13.47 -6.73 -13.02
C ASP A 19 13.05 -6.46 -11.57
N CYS A 20 13.74 -5.56 -10.87
CA CYS A 20 13.34 -5.09 -9.54
C CYS A 20 11.97 -4.39 -9.60
N ALA A 21 11.77 -3.48 -10.57
CA ALA A 21 10.49 -2.80 -10.74
C ALA A 21 9.34 -3.78 -11.06
N LYS A 22 9.60 -4.79 -11.90
CA LYS A 22 8.67 -5.87 -12.21
C LYS A 22 8.34 -6.69 -10.96
N THR A 23 9.36 -7.05 -10.17
CA THR A 23 9.20 -7.79 -8.91
C THR A 23 8.35 -7.02 -7.90
N LEU A 24 8.57 -5.70 -7.80
CA LEU A 24 7.82 -4.81 -6.93
C LEU A 24 6.46 -4.38 -7.51
N ARG A 25 6.15 -4.78 -8.75
CA ARG A 25 4.95 -4.38 -9.52
C ARG A 25 4.78 -2.86 -9.56
N ILE A 26 5.87 -2.14 -9.79
CA ILE A 26 5.90 -0.69 -10.00
C ILE A 26 6.19 -0.43 -11.48
N PRO A 27 5.48 0.48 -12.16
CA PRO A 27 5.82 0.85 -13.53
C PRO A 27 7.27 1.34 -13.62
N TRP A 28 8.06 0.75 -14.52
CA TRP A 28 9.50 1.07 -14.64
C TRP A 28 9.74 2.56 -14.85
N ASN A 29 8.95 3.21 -15.71
CA ASN A 29 9.07 4.65 -15.97
C ASN A 29 8.89 5.48 -14.68
N THR A 30 7.99 5.07 -13.78
CA THR A 30 7.80 5.71 -12.48
C THR A 30 9.01 5.48 -11.57
N ALA A 31 9.47 4.25 -11.46
CA ALA A 31 10.65 3.91 -10.64
C ALA A 31 11.90 4.68 -11.12
N GLN A 32 12.12 4.72 -12.43
CA GLN A 32 13.23 5.46 -13.06
C GLN A 32 13.14 6.96 -12.78
N GLN A 33 11.95 7.56 -12.92
CA GLN A 33 11.76 8.98 -12.65
C GLN A 33 11.98 9.32 -11.17
N SER A 34 11.48 8.48 -10.25
CA SER A 34 11.74 8.65 -8.81
C SER A 34 13.23 8.56 -8.48
N LEU A 35 13.95 7.57 -9.02
CA LEU A 35 15.40 7.45 -8.85
C LEU A 35 16.14 8.67 -9.40
N LYS A 36 15.72 9.18 -10.56
CA LYS A 36 16.30 10.39 -11.15
C LYS A 36 16.15 11.60 -10.24
N VAL A 37 14.95 11.85 -9.72
CA VAL A 37 14.66 12.98 -8.83
C VAL A 37 15.43 12.85 -7.53
N ILE A 38 15.40 11.68 -6.87
CA ILE A 38 16.14 11.44 -5.63
C ILE A 38 17.63 11.67 -5.85
N ARG A 39 18.19 11.16 -6.95
CA ARG A 39 19.62 11.35 -7.27
C ARG A 39 19.97 12.81 -7.49
N GLN A 40 19.13 13.57 -8.18
CA GLN A 40 19.35 15.01 -8.38
C GLN A 40 19.35 15.77 -7.05
N GLU A 41 18.34 15.53 -6.21
CA GLU A 41 18.20 16.19 -4.91
C GLU A 41 19.36 15.84 -3.97
N LEU A 42 19.74 14.56 -3.87
CA LEU A 42 20.78 14.13 -2.94
C LEU A 42 22.19 14.50 -3.42
N ASN A 43 22.46 14.46 -4.73
CA ASN A 43 23.75 14.92 -5.26
C ASN A 43 23.96 16.41 -5.02
N SER A 44 22.91 17.23 -5.04
CA SER A 44 23.02 18.66 -4.74
C SER A 44 23.51 18.95 -3.32
N ARG A 45 23.47 17.95 -2.43
CA ARG A 45 23.82 18.05 -1.01
C ARG A 45 24.93 17.06 -0.59
N ASP A 46 25.54 16.36 -1.54
CA ASP A 46 26.53 15.29 -1.31
C ASP A 46 26.04 14.15 -0.38
N LEU A 47 24.72 13.88 -0.39
CA LEU A 47 24.08 12.88 0.50
C LEU A 47 23.87 11.51 -0.17
N TRP A 48 24.26 11.36 -1.44
CA TRP A 48 24.05 10.12 -2.18
C TRP A 48 24.74 8.90 -1.53
N PRO A 49 26.00 8.98 -1.06
CA PRO A 49 26.66 7.86 -0.39
C PRO A 49 25.95 7.44 0.91
N ASP A 50 25.41 8.41 1.66
CA ASP A 50 24.69 8.15 2.90
C ASP A 50 23.34 7.48 2.62
N PHE A 51 22.65 7.89 1.56
CA PHE A 51 21.45 7.23 1.08
C PHE A 51 21.72 5.78 0.66
N GLU A 52 22.76 5.52 -0.14
CA GLU A 52 23.13 4.15 -0.54
C GLU A 52 23.41 3.28 0.69
N ARG A 53 24.16 3.81 1.68
CA ARG A 53 24.44 3.09 2.93
C ARG A 53 23.19 2.82 3.77
N ALA A 54 22.25 3.78 3.81
CA ALA A 54 20.99 3.61 4.52
C ALA A 54 20.11 2.54 3.86
N VAL A 55 20.01 2.54 2.52
CA VAL A 55 19.28 1.52 1.76
C VAL A 55 19.88 0.13 1.99
N GLU A 56 21.21 -0.01 1.91
CA GLU A 56 21.90 -1.27 2.16
C GLU A 56 21.68 -1.78 3.59
N SER A 57 21.71 -0.88 4.58
CA SER A 57 21.41 -1.21 5.98
C SER A 57 19.99 -1.74 6.15
N VAL A 58 19.00 -1.10 5.51
CA VAL A 58 17.61 -1.58 5.53
C VAL A 58 17.49 -2.94 4.83
N ALA A 59 18.12 -3.13 3.67
CA ALA A 59 18.11 -4.41 2.97
C ALA A 59 18.70 -5.53 3.83
N SER A 60 19.86 -5.28 4.45
CA SER A 60 20.52 -6.22 5.37
C SER A 60 19.64 -6.58 6.57
N GLN A 61 18.94 -5.60 7.15
CA GLN A 61 18.01 -5.83 8.26
C GLN A 61 16.83 -6.69 7.82
N LEU A 62 16.27 -6.44 6.64
CA LEU A 62 15.18 -7.23 6.08
C LEU A 62 15.61 -8.68 5.77
N ASP A 63 16.84 -8.88 5.31
CA ASP A 63 17.39 -10.21 5.04
C ASP A 63 17.59 -11.06 6.30
N CYS A 64 17.99 -10.41 7.41
CA CYS A 64 18.26 -11.06 8.70
C CYS A 64 16.98 -11.33 9.52
N GLY A 65 15.83 -10.78 9.14
CA GLY A 65 14.56 -10.96 9.86
C GLY A 65 13.99 -12.38 9.70
N THR A 66 13.57 -12.98 10.82
CA THR A 66 12.86 -14.27 10.83
C THR A 66 11.39 -14.16 10.44
N ASP A 67 10.80 -12.97 10.61
CA ASP A 67 9.40 -12.67 10.30
C ASP A 67 9.35 -11.79 9.04
N ARG A 68 9.34 -12.45 7.87
CA ARG A 68 9.44 -11.76 6.57
C ARG A 68 8.07 -11.34 6.09
N VAL A 69 7.87 -10.02 5.95
CA VAL A 69 6.67 -9.47 5.31
C VAL A 69 6.73 -9.77 3.81
N HIS A 70 5.73 -10.46 3.28
CA HIS A 70 5.69 -10.88 1.88
C HIS A 70 4.98 -9.83 1.01
N TYR A 71 5.58 -8.65 0.85
CA TYR A 71 4.98 -7.52 0.13
C TYR A 71 4.49 -7.85 -1.30
N GLY A 72 5.23 -8.67 -2.04
CA GLY A 72 4.84 -9.12 -3.37
C GLY A 72 3.57 -9.98 -3.37
N ARG A 73 3.45 -10.87 -2.37
CA ARG A 73 2.28 -11.71 -2.17
C ARG A 73 1.07 -10.89 -1.73
N GLY A 74 1.25 -9.90 -0.86
CA GLY A 74 0.18 -8.97 -0.51
C GLY A 74 -0.38 -8.24 -1.74
N ARG A 75 0.50 -7.76 -2.64
CA ARG A 75 0.08 -7.15 -3.91
C ARG A 75 -0.61 -8.11 -4.86
N GLU A 76 -0.26 -9.39 -4.80
CA GLU A 76 -0.91 -10.45 -5.58
C GLU A 76 -2.29 -10.81 -5.05
N LEU A 77 -2.41 -11.12 -3.76
CA LEU A 77 -3.67 -11.44 -3.12
C LEU A 77 -4.68 -10.29 -3.24
N LEU A 78 -4.18 -9.04 -3.18
CA LEU A 78 -5.03 -7.86 -3.24
C LEU A 78 -5.16 -7.25 -4.65
N SER A 79 -4.71 -7.93 -5.72
CA SER A 79 -4.74 -7.35 -7.07
C SER A 79 -6.15 -7.13 -7.61
N SER A 80 -7.12 -7.93 -7.16
CA SER A 80 -8.55 -7.79 -7.49
C SER A 80 -9.44 -7.65 -6.27
N TRP A 81 -8.85 -7.51 -5.08
CA TRP A 81 -9.59 -7.43 -3.83
C TRP A 81 -10.23 -6.04 -3.67
N GLN A 82 -11.44 -6.04 -3.13
CA GLN A 82 -12.16 -4.84 -2.70
C GLN A 82 -12.78 -5.10 -1.35
N VAL A 83 -12.98 -4.04 -0.56
CA VAL A 83 -13.71 -4.14 0.71
C VAL A 83 -15.11 -4.70 0.43
N PRO A 84 -15.51 -5.82 1.06
CA PRO A 84 -16.86 -6.33 0.91
C PRO A 84 -17.90 -5.30 1.40
N ALA A 85 -19.04 -5.19 0.72
CA ALA A 85 -20.06 -4.20 1.07
C ALA A 85 -20.56 -4.31 2.53
N GLY A 86 -20.66 -5.54 3.04
CA GLY A 86 -21.01 -5.79 4.45
C GLY A 86 -19.95 -5.29 5.43
N ASP A 87 -18.67 -5.46 5.10
CA ASP A 87 -17.56 -4.96 5.92
C ASP A 87 -17.49 -3.42 5.86
N TRP A 88 -17.78 -2.82 4.70
CA TRP A 88 -17.88 -1.36 4.60
C TRP A 88 -19.00 -0.80 5.48
N ALA A 89 -20.18 -1.41 5.46
CA ALA A 89 -21.28 -1.01 6.33
C ALA A 89 -20.89 -1.12 7.81
N GLU A 90 -20.14 -2.15 8.18
CA GLU A 90 -19.60 -2.33 9.53
C GLU A 90 -18.60 -1.23 9.91
N LEU A 91 -17.64 -0.96 9.04
CA LEU A 91 -16.62 0.06 9.23
C LEU A 91 -17.27 1.44 9.45
N CYS A 92 -18.39 1.70 8.78
CA CYS A 92 -19.18 2.92 8.93
C CYS A 92 -20.21 2.91 10.07
N ARG A 93 -20.44 1.79 10.75
CA ARG A 93 -21.48 1.67 11.79
C ARG A 93 -21.29 2.71 12.89
N ASP A 94 -22.36 3.38 13.28
CA ASP A 94 -22.38 4.42 14.33
C ASP A 94 -21.51 5.66 14.03
N LEU A 95 -21.05 5.81 12.79
CA LEU A 95 -20.40 7.04 12.32
C LEU A 95 -21.43 7.95 11.64
N GLU A 96 -21.23 9.26 11.75
CA GLU A 96 -21.99 10.23 10.96
C GLU A 96 -21.96 9.83 9.47
N GLN A 97 -23.07 10.04 8.76
CA GLN A 97 -23.19 9.58 7.37
C GLN A 97 -22.12 10.20 6.47
N PHE A 98 -21.16 9.38 6.05
CA PHE A 98 -20.28 9.67 4.92
C PHE A 98 -21.09 9.53 3.62
N GLY A 99 -21.03 10.52 2.74
CA GLY A 99 -21.77 10.54 1.46
C GLY A 99 -22.25 11.93 1.04
N GLN A 100 -22.24 12.92 1.94
CA GLN A 100 -22.79 14.26 1.69
C GLN A 100 -21.82 15.22 0.95
N GLY A 101 -20.64 14.76 0.50
CA GLY A 101 -19.63 15.64 -0.09
C GLY A 101 -18.74 14.96 -1.13
N VAL A 102 -18.18 15.77 -2.05
CA VAL A 102 -17.35 15.30 -3.19
C VAL A 102 -16.13 14.49 -2.78
N THR A 103 -15.61 14.73 -1.58
CA THR A 103 -14.45 14.02 -1.01
C THR A 103 -14.82 13.10 0.15
N SER A 104 -16.12 12.87 0.36
CA SER A 104 -16.58 11.98 1.43
C SER A 104 -16.03 10.57 1.20
N PRO A 105 -15.57 9.87 2.26
CA PRO A 105 -15.04 8.52 2.12
C PRO A 105 -16.09 7.56 1.53
N THR A 106 -15.66 6.78 0.54
CA THR A 106 -16.45 5.69 -0.05
C THR A 106 -15.79 4.34 0.20
N CYS A 107 -16.47 3.25 -0.19
CA CYS A 107 -15.90 1.91 -0.19
C CYS A 107 -14.60 1.83 -1.03
N ASP A 108 -14.53 2.56 -2.15
CA ASP A 108 -13.31 2.66 -2.95
C ASP A 108 -12.20 3.38 -2.18
N THR A 109 -12.52 4.49 -1.48
CA THR A 109 -11.55 5.18 -0.61
C THR A 109 -10.99 4.24 0.45
N ALA A 110 -11.86 3.45 1.10
CA ALA A 110 -11.46 2.45 2.08
C ALA A 110 -10.57 1.37 1.47
N THR A 111 -10.96 0.84 0.31
CA THR A 111 -10.19 -0.19 -0.42
C THR A 111 -8.79 0.30 -0.77
N VAL A 112 -8.66 1.53 -1.26
CA VAL A 112 -7.36 2.14 -1.59
C VAL A 112 -6.50 2.30 -0.32
N LEU A 113 -7.08 2.76 0.78
CA LEU A 113 -6.36 2.94 2.05
C LEU A 113 -5.90 1.61 2.64
N ILE A 114 -6.75 0.59 2.64
CA ILE A 114 -6.42 -0.75 3.14
C ILE A 114 -5.34 -1.39 2.27
N TRP A 115 -5.48 -1.34 0.94
CA TRP A 115 -4.44 -1.82 0.03
C TRP A 115 -3.10 -1.12 0.27
N THR A 116 -3.12 0.21 0.47
CA THR A 116 -1.93 1.02 0.75
C THR A 116 -1.24 0.56 2.03
N HIS A 117 -2.01 0.31 3.08
CA HIS A 117 -1.49 -0.16 4.38
C HIS A 117 -0.93 -1.58 4.28
N VAL A 118 -1.69 -2.52 3.72
CA VAL A 118 -1.26 -3.93 3.63
C VAL A 118 -0.02 -4.10 2.75
N THR A 119 0.05 -3.37 1.63
CA THR A 119 1.14 -3.52 0.66
C THR A 119 2.31 -2.57 0.89
N GLN A 120 2.18 -1.65 1.84
CA GLN A 120 3.09 -0.51 2.05
C GLN A 120 3.39 0.24 0.74
N GLY A 121 2.41 0.26 -0.17
CA GLY A 121 2.52 0.82 -1.51
C GLY A 121 2.00 2.24 -1.58
N ASP A 122 2.41 3.00 -2.60
CA ASP A 122 1.76 4.28 -2.85
C ASP A 122 0.32 4.05 -3.32
N HIS A 123 -0.65 4.67 -2.64
CA HIS A 123 -2.07 4.64 -2.98
C HIS A 123 -2.36 4.89 -4.47
N LEU A 124 -1.55 5.70 -5.17
CA LEU A 124 -1.66 5.95 -6.60
C LEU A 124 -1.50 4.69 -7.47
N HIS A 125 -0.90 3.64 -6.94
CA HIS A 125 -0.72 2.33 -7.58
C HIS A 125 -1.74 1.28 -7.14
N SER A 126 -2.75 1.66 -6.36
CA SER A 126 -3.83 0.75 -5.99
C SER A 126 -4.57 0.22 -7.24
N PRO A 127 -4.99 -1.06 -7.25
CA PRO A 127 -5.73 -1.64 -8.37
C PRO A 127 -7.01 -0.89 -8.71
N VAL A 128 -7.70 -0.33 -7.72
CA VAL A 128 -8.90 0.50 -7.92
C VAL A 128 -8.60 1.71 -8.80
N LEU A 129 -7.51 2.44 -8.51
CA LEU A 129 -7.08 3.56 -9.34
C LEU A 129 -6.53 3.11 -10.70
N GLY A 130 -5.94 1.92 -10.78
CA GLY A 130 -5.56 1.28 -12.04
C GLY A 130 -6.76 1.05 -12.96
N ALA A 131 -7.79 0.36 -12.45
CA ALA A 131 -9.02 0.06 -13.19
C ALA A 131 -9.76 1.34 -13.66
N LEU A 132 -9.77 2.39 -12.83
CA LEU A 132 -10.34 3.69 -13.24
C LEU A 132 -9.57 4.33 -14.41
N ARG A 133 -8.23 4.25 -14.40
CA ARG A 133 -7.42 4.77 -15.52
C ARG A 133 -7.62 3.96 -16.78
N GLU A 134 -7.68 2.64 -16.67
CA GLU A 134 -7.89 1.73 -17.80
C GLU A 134 -9.27 1.93 -18.45
N SER A 135 -10.28 2.22 -17.66
CA SER A 135 -11.64 2.55 -18.13
C SER A 135 -11.81 4.00 -18.61
N GLY A 136 -10.77 4.84 -18.54
CA GLY A 136 -10.83 6.25 -18.90
C GLY A 136 -11.62 7.12 -17.92
N CYS A 137 -11.98 6.59 -16.74
CA CYS A 137 -12.68 7.33 -15.70
C CYS A 137 -11.73 8.27 -14.93
N SER A 138 -12.28 9.38 -14.44
CA SER A 138 -11.51 10.33 -13.62
C SER A 138 -11.17 9.75 -12.25
N THR A 139 -9.88 9.78 -11.91
CA THR A 139 -9.36 9.38 -10.60
C THR A 139 -9.39 10.51 -9.56
N GLN A 140 -9.68 11.74 -9.98
CA GLN A 140 -9.48 12.95 -9.16
C GLN A 140 -10.27 12.92 -7.84
N ARG A 141 -11.54 12.48 -7.87
CA ARG A 141 -12.39 12.44 -6.67
C ARG A 141 -11.87 11.43 -5.64
N LEU A 142 -11.48 10.25 -6.10
CA LEU A 142 -10.96 9.19 -5.24
C LEU A 142 -9.63 9.62 -4.61
N VAL A 143 -8.71 10.16 -5.42
CA VAL A 143 -7.43 10.70 -4.92
C VAL A 143 -7.66 11.84 -3.92
N ALA A 144 -8.59 12.75 -4.20
CA ALA A 144 -8.93 13.83 -3.29
C ALA A 144 -9.53 13.32 -1.96
N SER A 145 -10.37 12.28 -1.99
CA SER A 145 -10.92 11.64 -0.79
C SER A 145 -9.83 10.97 0.05
N VAL A 146 -8.91 10.23 -0.59
CA VAL A 146 -7.75 9.61 0.07
C VAL A 146 -6.86 10.67 0.73
N ASN A 147 -6.51 11.73 -0.01
CA ASN A 147 -5.69 12.83 0.51
C ASN A 147 -6.38 13.55 1.67
N GLN A 148 -7.69 13.77 1.57
CA GLN A 148 -8.48 14.37 2.64
C GLN A 148 -8.40 13.57 3.94
N LEU A 149 -8.45 12.24 3.89
CA LEU A 149 -8.31 11.38 5.07
C LEU A 149 -6.86 11.31 5.58
N ARG A 150 -5.87 11.35 4.70
CA ARG A 150 -4.45 11.31 5.10
C ARG A 150 -3.97 12.61 5.75
N THR A 151 -4.55 13.75 5.40
CA THR A 151 -4.20 15.07 5.97
C THR A 151 -4.46 15.12 7.49
N PRO A 152 -3.45 15.42 8.33
CA PRO A 152 -3.59 15.41 9.79
C PRO A 152 -4.71 16.30 10.32
N ALA A 153 -4.88 17.49 9.75
CA ALA A 153 -5.92 18.45 10.17
C ALA A 153 -7.35 17.89 10.07
N ASN A 154 -7.57 16.91 9.19
CA ASN A 154 -8.88 16.31 8.90
C ASN A 154 -9.15 15.04 9.72
N ARG A 155 -8.19 14.56 10.52
CA ARG A 155 -8.32 13.34 11.34
C ARG A 155 -9.06 13.62 12.66
N LYS A 156 -10.32 14.04 12.55
CA LYS A 156 -11.17 14.39 13.70
C LYS A 156 -12.55 13.72 13.58
N GLY A 157 -13.25 13.59 14.71
CA GLY A 157 -14.61 13.03 14.76
C GLY A 157 -14.74 11.67 14.07
N GLY A 158 -15.80 11.50 13.28
CA GLY A 158 -16.07 10.26 12.54
C GLY A 158 -14.94 9.85 11.59
N LYS A 159 -14.23 10.79 10.96
CA LYS A 159 -13.10 10.47 10.06
C LYS A 159 -11.93 9.84 10.82
N ARG A 160 -11.66 10.29 12.04
CA ARG A 160 -10.61 9.70 12.90
C ARG A 160 -10.97 8.27 13.26
N GLU A 161 -12.22 8.05 13.66
CA GLU A 161 -12.68 6.71 14.04
C GLU A 161 -12.71 5.77 12.83
N LEU A 162 -13.15 6.25 11.67
CA LEU A 162 -13.07 5.47 10.43
C LEU A 162 -11.62 5.05 10.13
N LEU A 163 -10.66 5.97 10.19
CA LEU A 163 -9.25 5.65 9.96
C LEU A 163 -8.72 4.60 10.94
N ARG A 164 -9.05 4.71 12.22
CA ARG A 164 -8.67 3.72 13.24
C ARG A 164 -9.23 2.33 12.92
N ARG A 165 -10.49 2.26 12.48
CA ARG A 165 -11.14 1.00 12.09
C ARG A 165 -10.52 0.42 10.81
N LEU A 166 -10.21 1.26 9.82
CA LEU A 166 -9.51 0.85 8.61
C LEU A 166 -8.10 0.32 8.91
N GLU A 167 -7.37 0.96 9.82
CA GLU A 167 -6.05 0.50 10.27
C GLU A 167 -6.14 -0.88 10.93
N THR A 168 -7.07 -1.04 11.88
CA THR A 168 -7.33 -2.34 12.53
C THR A 168 -7.70 -3.43 11.52
N TYR A 169 -8.58 -3.12 10.57
CA TYR A 169 -8.96 -4.04 9.50
C TYR A 169 -7.75 -4.40 8.62
N SER A 170 -6.91 -3.42 8.30
CA SER A 170 -5.73 -3.60 7.47
C SER A 170 -4.68 -4.47 8.16
N ASP A 171 -4.49 -4.33 9.48
CA ASP A 171 -3.54 -5.15 10.25
C ASP A 171 -3.94 -6.63 10.25
N VAL A 172 -5.24 -6.90 10.39
CA VAL A 172 -5.80 -8.26 10.30
C VAL A 172 -5.58 -8.84 8.90
N LEU A 173 -5.84 -8.04 7.87
CA LEU A 173 -5.66 -8.45 6.48
C LEU A 173 -4.18 -8.66 6.12
N ALA A 174 -3.27 -7.82 6.63
CA ALA A 174 -1.82 -7.95 6.45
C ALA A 174 -1.31 -9.25 7.09
N THR A 175 -1.71 -9.50 8.34
CA THR A 175 -1.39 -10.75 9.04
C THR A 175 -1.87 -11.98 8.27
N ALA A 176 -3.05 -11.91 7.64
CA ALA A 176 -3.57 -12.98 6.80
C ALA A 176 -2.76 -13.17 5.50
N CYS A 177 -2.23 -12.09 4.91
CA CYS A 177 -1.39 -12.15 3.72
C CYS A 177 -0.01 -12.78 4.00
N ASP A 178 0.55 -12.56 5.19
CA ASP A 178 1.88 -13.05 5.56
C ASP A 178 1.90 -14.55 5.96
N ARG A 179 0.75 -15.15 6.33
CA ARG A 179 0.70 -16.59 6.69
C ARG A 179 1.08 -17.49 5.51
N PRO A 180 2.02 -18.44 5.66
CA PRO A 180 2.48 -19.30 4.57
C PRO A 180 1.35 -20.12 3.94
N ALA A 181 1.44 -20.32 2.62
CA ALA A 181 0.40 -20.98 1.81
C ALA A 181 0.07 -22.42 2.23
N SER A 182 0.93 -23.08 3.01
CA SER A 182 0.69 -24.41 3.59
C SER A 182 -0.45 -24.45 4.62
N LEU A 183 -1.00 -23.29 4.99
CA LEU A 183 -2.11 -23.17 5.95
C LEU A 183 -3.34 -22.45 5.38
N GLN A 184 -3.48 -22.28 4.05
CA GLN A 184 -4.64 -21.57 3.51
C GLN A 184 -5.57 -22.43 2.67
N THR A 185 -6.70 -22.74 3.31
CA THR A 185 -8.03 -22.83 2.73
C THR A 185 -8.31 -21.61 1.84
N SER A 186 -9.05 -21.87 0.76
CA SER A 186 -9.52 -20.99 -0.30
C SER A 186 -9.86 -19.53 0.05
N SER A 187 -9.67 -18.64 -0.93
CA SER A 187 -10.00 -17.19 -1.02
C SER A 187 -11.32 -16.71 -0.35
N LEU A 188 -12.27 -17.62 -0.11
CA LEU A 188 -13.47 -17.38 0.70
C LEU A 188 -13.17 -17.11 2.19
N GLU A 189 -12.05 -17.61 2.75
CA GLU A 189 -11.75 -17.46 4.17
C GLU A 189 -11.15 -16.10 4.58
N ILE A 190 -10.61 -15.32 3.64
CA ILE A 190 -10.12 -13.96 3.94
C ILE A 190 -11.31 -13.03 4.30
N GLY A 191 -12.46 -13.22 3.64
CA GLY A 191 -13.71 -12.58 4.04
C GLY A 191 -14.31 -13.14 5.34
N VAL A 192 -14.01 -14.39 5.70
CA VAL A 192 -14.50 -15.05 6.92
C VAL A 192 -13.62 -14.75 8.15
N LEU A 193 -12.34 -14.45 7.98
CA LEU A 193 -11.47 -14.04 9.09
C LEU A 193 -11.82 -12.64 9.62
N ALA A 194 -12.24 -11.71 8.74
CA ALA A 194 -12.88 -10.47 9.16
C ALA A 194 -14.24 -10.72 9.85
N ALA A 195 -14.99 -11.75 9.39
CA ALA A 195 -16.22 -12.18 10.03
C ALA A 195 -16.03 -12.76 11.44
N HIS A 196 -14.89 -13.38 11.75
CA HIS A 196 -14.61 -14.02 13.05
C HIS A 196 -14.45 -13.00 14.20
N LEU A 197 -14.14 -11.74 13.89
CA LEU A 197 -14.20 -10.64 14.86
C LEU A 197 -15.64 -10.25 15.26
N ARG A 198 -16.68 -10.83 14.62
CA ARG A 198 -18.08 -10.74 15.09
C ARG A 198 -18.36 -11.59 16.34
N GLY A 199 -17.49 -12.52 16.72
CA GLY A 199 -17.76 -13.51 17.77
C GLY A 199 -17.10 -13.27 19.13
N ALA A 200 -16.05 -12.44 19.21
CA ALA A 200 -15.34 -12.17 20.46
C ALA A 200 -16.02 -11.03 21.24
N LYS A 201 -17.27 -11.25 21.66
CA LYS A 201 -17.87 -10.48 22.76
C LYS A 201 -17.47 -11.19 24.05
N ALA A 202 -16.46 -10.65 24.74
CA ALA A 202 -16.14 -11.05 26.11
C ALA A 202 -17.23 -10.51 27.07
N PRO A 203 -17.49 -11.19 28.20
CA PRO A 203 -18.71 -11.09 29.02
C PRO A 203 -18.97 -9.71 29.65
#